data_AF-A0A2S6R4L5-F1
#
_entry.id   AF-A0A2S6R4L5-F1
#
_cell.length_a   1.000
_cell.length_b   1.000
_cell.length_c   1.000
_cell.angle_alpha   90.00
_cell.angle_beta   90.00
_cell.angle_gamma   90.00
#
_symmetry.space_group_name_H-M   'P 1'
#
loop_
_entity.id
_entity.type
_entity.pdbx_description
1 polymer ?
#
loop_
_entity_poly.entity_id
_entity_poly.type
_entity_poly.pdbx_seq_one_letter_code
_entity_poly.pdbx_strand_id
1 'polypeptide(L)'
;MKLDLHWRGPYGAGLFPDTPEAMEGLLGAGIYLRIKRYAGGRTVAYVGQSKQLLARMDQHVSAVLGLAHVLRDESGQVVFQPAFDARLRALNDIETVAGLALAEARRMRFFCAFCDDGFDSDFLGLVEYLLMQRLAESGKGGNAENINRPPVAEFDHEVIVESEFDGVAAADEKLLRGLIGEAPLALEGTLG
;
A
#
# COMPACT_ATOMS: atom_id res chain seq x y z
N MET A 1 17.68 -11.78 13.99
CA MET A 1 17.68 -11.95 12.53
C MET A 1 17.42 -10.61 11.86
N LYS A 2 18.03 -10.34 10.69
CA LYS A 2 17.83 -9.11 9.94
C LYS A 2 17.11 -9.41 8.61
N LEU A 3 16.11 -8.60 8.27
CA LEU A 3 15.34 -8.66 7.03
C LEU A 3 15.45 -7.29 6.33
N ASP A 4 15.66 -7.29 5.02
CA ASP A 4 15.83 -6.05 4.24
C ASP A 4 14.64 -5.86 3.29
N LEU A 5 14.05 -4.66 3.30
CA LEU A 5 12.95 -4.28 2.43
C LEU A 5 13.45 -3.31 1.36
N HIS A 6 13.72 -3.83 0.16
CA HIS A 6 14.12 -3.00 -0.98
C HIS A 6 12.88 -2.45 -1.67
N TRP A 7 12.57 -1.18 -1.42
CA TRP A 7 11.39 -0.53 -1.95
C TRP A 7 11.56 -0.19 -3.44
N ARG A 8 10.49 -0.42 -4.22
CA ARG A 8 10.38 -0.11 -5.65
C ARG A 8 9.05 0.57 -5.95
N GLY A 9 8.99 1.33 -7.04
CA GLY A 9 7.79 2.05 -7.49
C GLY A 9 8.04 3.55 -7.69
N PRO A 10 6.98 4.38 -7.77
CA PRO A 10 5.57 4.01 -7.60
C PRO A 10 4.98 3.28 -8.81
N TYR A 11 4.10 2.31 -8.56
CA TYR A 11 3.22 1.71 -9.54
C TYR A 11 1.78 2.22 -9.38
N GLY A 12 0.93 2.04 -10.40
CA GLY A 12 -0.47 2.41 -10.35
C GLY A 12 -1.00 2.91 -11.70
N ALA A 13 -2.20 3.48 -11.70
CA ALA A 13 -2.83 3.97 -12.94
C ALA A 13 -1.92 4.97 -13.67
N GLY A 14 -1.52 4.62 -14.90
CA GLY A 14 -0.60 5.38 -15.74
C GLY A 14 0.90 5.20 -15.43
N LEU A 15 1.26 4.32 -14.50
CA LEU A 15 2.63 4.09 -14.01
C LEU A 15 3.03 2.60 -14.01
N PHE A 16 2.15 1.70 -14.45
CA PHE A 16 2.55 0.31 -14.63
C PHE A 16 3.54 0.19 -15.80
N PRO A 17 4.52 -0.72 -15.71
CA PRO A 17 5.39 -1.00 -16.84
C PRO A 17 4.61 -1.56 -18.02
N ASP A 18 5.10 -1.30 -19.22
CA ASP A 18 4.50 -1.72 -20.50
C ASP A 18 5.32 -2.81 -21.22
N THR A 19 6.45 -3.24 -20.65
CA THR A 19 7.25 -4.35 -21.16
C THR A 19 6.99 -5.65 -20.38
N PRO A 20 7.00 -6.82 -21.04
CA PRO A 20 6.82 -8.10 -20.38
C PRO A 20 7.82 -8.36 -19.24
N GLU A 21 9.09 -8.02 -19.44
CA GLU A 21 10.17 -8.28 -18.47
C GLU A 21 9.97 -7.45 -17.19
N ALA A 22 9.57 -6.19 -17.33
CA ALA A 22 9.30 -5.33 -16.18
C ALA A 22 8.00 -5.73 -15.47
N MET A 23 7.02 -6.27 -16.20
CA MET A 23 5.79 -6.82 -15.63
C MET A 23 6.03 -8.14 -14.87
N GLU A 24 6.90 -9.01 -15.38
CA GLU A 24 7.30 -10.25 -14.71
C GLU A 24 7.88 -9.99 -13.33
N GLY A 25 8.68 -8.92 -13.19
CA GLY A 25 9.21 -8.45 -11.91
C GLY A 25 8.15 -8.06 -10.87
N LEU A 26 6.87 -7.92 -11.25
CA LEU A 26 5.75 -7.62 -10.34
C LEU A 26 4.91 -8.85 -9.95
N LEU A 27 5.19 -10.02 -10.53
CA LEU A 27 4.45 -11.26 -10.28
C LEU A 27 4.86 -11.97 -8.97
N GLY A 28 5.91 -11.47 -8.31
CA GLY A 28 6.42 -12.02 -7.07
C GLY A 28 5.53 -11.78 -5.85
N ALA A 29 5.87 -12.50 -4.78
CA ALA A 29 5.33 -12.25 -3.44
C ALA A 29 6.04 -11.04 -2.80
N GLY A 30 5.32 -10.32 -1.95
CA GLY A 30 5.90 -9.19 -1.25
C GLY A 30 4.90 -8.37 -0.44
N ILE A 31 5.42 -7.27 0.09
CA ILE A 31 4.71 -6.24 0.83
C ILE A 31 4.47 -5.04 -0.09
N TYR A 32 3.35 -4.36 0.07
CA TYR A 32 3.07 -3.10 -0.60
C TYR A 32 2.53 -2.03 0.34
N LEU A 33 2.98 -0.80 0.11
CA LEU A 33 2.36 0.42 0.61
C LEU A 33 1.48 1.00 -0.49
N ARG A 34 0.16 1.03 -0.26
CA ARG A 34 -0.80 1.74 -1.10
C ARG A 34 -1.02 3.13 -0.53
N ILE A 35 -0.62 4.15 -1.27
CA ILE A 35 -0.66 5.55 -0.86
C ILE A 35 -1.57 6.34 -1.80
N LYS A 36 -2.43 7.20 -1.22
CA LYS A 36 -3.20 8.23 -1.93
C LYS A 36 -2.87 9.60 -1.35
N ARG A 37 -2.62 10.58 -2.22
CA ARG A 37 -2.34 11.96 -1.83
C ARG A 37 -3.45 12.88 -2.32
N TYR A 38 -3.85 13.80 -1.44
CA TYR A 38 -4.90 14.77 -1.66
C TYR A 38 -4.33 16.20 -1.46
N ALA A 39 -5.09 17.19 -1.88
CA ALA A 39 -4.80 18.60 -1.64
C ALA A 39 -4.68 18.88 -0.13
N GLY A 40 -3.98 19.95 0.23
CA GLY A 40 -3.74 20.32 1.62
C GLY A 40 -2.80 19.36 2.38
N GLY A 41 -2.09 18.47 1.68
CA GLY A 41 -1.10 17.58 2.28
C GLY A 41 -1.69 16.33 2.94
N ARG A 42 -3.00 16.09 2.80
CA ARG A 42 -3.65 14.87 3.31
C ARG A 42 -3.13 13.65 2.55
N THR A 43 -2.63 12.67 3.29
CA THR A 43 -2.18 11.38 2.78
C THR A 43 -3.04 10.27 3.39
N VAL A 44 -3.35 9.25 2.60
CA VAL A 44 -3.95 7.99 3.06
C VAL A 44 -3.04 6.84 2.64
N ALA A 45 -2.47 6.14 3.62
CA ALA A 45 -1.58 5.00 3.45
C ALA A 45 -2.23 3.72 3.98
N TYR A 46 -1.90 2.62 3.33
CA TYR A 46 -2.34 1.27 3.67
C TYR A 46 -1.17 0.32 3.42
N VAL A 47 -0.91 -0.61 4.34
CA VAL A 47 0.05 -1.71 4.15
C VAL A 47 -0.73 -2.96 3.82
N GLY A 48 -0.25 -3.71 2.84
CA GLY A 48 -0.73 -5.06 2.59
C GLY A 48 0.39 -6.00 2.18
N GLN A 49 0.11 -7.29 2.26
CA GLN A 49 0.93 -8.34 1.66
C GLN A 49 0.18 -9.10 0.55
N SER A 50 0.92 -9.73 -0.35
CA SER A 50 0.36 -10.66 -1.34
C SER A 50 1.42 -11.65 -1.82
N LYS A 51 1.00 -12.88 -2.15
CA LYS A 51 1.84 -13.83 -2.91
C LYS A 51 1.91 -13.51 -4.41
N GLN A 52 1.09 -12.55 -4.87
CA GLN A 52 1.00 -12.05 -6.26
C GLN A 52 0.73 -10.55 -6.21
N LEU A 53 1.78 -9.72 -6.20
CA LEU A 53 1.64 -8.28 -6.00
C LEU A 53 0.89 -7.59 -7.16
N LEU A 54 1.23 -7.91 -8.41
CA LEU A 54 0.56 -7.33 -9.57
C LEU A 54 -0.96 -7.55 -9.55
N ALA A 55 -1.41 -8.79 -9.32
CA ALA A 55 -2.83 -9.11 -9.24
C ALA A 55 -3.54 -8.33 -8.13
N ARG A 56 -2.86 -8.09 -7.00
CA ARG A 56 -3.42 -7.31 -5.89
C ARG A 56 -3.51 -5.83 -6.23
N MET A 57 -2.52 -5.27 -6.93
CA MET A 57 -2.56 -3.88 -7.40
C MET A 57 -3.69 -3.67 -8.41
N ASP A 58 -3.84 -4.57 -9.39
CA ASP A 58 -4.94 -4.55 -10.34
C ASP A 58 -6.30 -4.59 -9.62
N GLN A 59 -6.48 -5.50 -8.67
CA GLN A 59 -7.71 -5.61 -7.90
C GLN A 59 -8.10 -4.29 -7.23
N HIS A 60 -7.15 -3.58 -6.59
CA HIS A 60 -7.42 -2.30 -5.93
C HIS A 60 -7.81 -1.20 -6.93
N VAL A 61 -7.13 -1.12 -8.07
CA VAL A 61 -7.42 -0.13 -9.11
C VAL A 61 -8.78 -0.42 -9.75
N SER A 62 -9.00 -1.68 -10.15
CA SER A 62 -10.25 -2.15 -10.75
C SER A 62 -11.45 -1.98 -9.80
N ALA A 63 -11.26 -2.16 -8.49
CA ALA A 63 -12.32 -1.93 -7.52
C ALA A 63 -12.69 -0.45 -7.35
N VAL A 64 -11.74 0.48 -7.50
CA VAL A 64 -12.05 1.93 -7.55
C VAL A 64 -12.80 2.28 -8.83
N LEU A 65 -12.32 1.82 -9.98
CA LEU A 65 -12.94 2.09 -11.28
C LEU A 65 -14.35 1.46 -11.38
N GLY A 66 -14.55 0.28 -10.79
CA GLY A 66 -15.82 -0.42 -10.73
C GLY A 66 -16.79 0.06 -9.64
N LEU A 67 -16.51 1.19 -8.98
CA LEU A 67 -17.35 1.77 -7.92
C LEU A 67 -17.61 0.82 -6.73
N ALA A 68 -16.66 -0.09 -6.47
CA ALA A 68 -16.71 -1.01 -5.33
C ALA A 68 -16.07 -0.41 -4.07
N HIS A 69 -15.35 0.70 -4.21
CA HIS A 69 -14.75 1.44 -3.10
C HIS A 69 -15.31 2.86 -2.98
N VAL A 70 -15.08 3.45 -1.81
CA VAL A 70 -15.33 4.87 -1.54
C VAL A 70 -14.50 5.73 -2.50
N LEU A 71 -15.13 6.72 -3.13
CA LEU A 71 -14.42 7.75 -3.89
C LEU A 71 -14.32 9.02 -3.08
N ARG A 72 -13.17 9.69 -3.25
CA ARG A 72 -12.89 10.96 -2.61
C ARG A 72 -12.55 12.01 -3.66
N ASP A 73 -12.90 13.25 -3.36
CA ASP A 73 -12.53 14.38 -4.20
C ASP A 73 -11.05 14.76 -4.01
N GLU A 74 -10.63 15.90 -4.57
CA GLU A 74 -9.27 16.39 -4.45
C GLU A 74 -8.83 16.73 -3.02
N SER A 75 -9.75 17.11 -2.14
CA SER A 75 -9.47 17.42 -0.73
C SER A 75 -9.39 16.16 0.13
N GLY A 76 -9.85 15.02 -0.40
CA GLY A 76 -9.98 13.76 0.33
C GLY A 76 -11.32 13.62 1.05
N GLN A 77 -12.31 14.47 0.77
CA GLN A 77 -13.67 14.30 1.25
C GLN A 77 -14.35 13.15 0.50
N VAL A 78 -15.11 12.34 1.22
CA VAL A 78 -15.92 11.27 0.62
C VAL A 78 -17.06 11.87 -0.20
N VAL A 79 -17.08 11.57 -1.50
CA VAL A 79 -18.12 12.03 -2.44
C VAL A 79 -18.96 10.88 -2.99
N PHE A 80 -18.50 9.64 -2.82
CA PHE A 80 -19.25 8.44 -3.17
C PHE A 80 -18.95 7.33 -2.18
N GLN A 81 -20.00 6.61 -1.75
CA GLN A 81 -19.90 5.41 -0.93
C GLN A 81 -20.59 4.23 -1.63
N PRO A 82 -19.96 3.05 -1.70
CA PRO A 82 -20.48 1.92 -2.45
C PRO A 82 -21.68 1.28 -1.74
N ALA A 83 -22.88 1.79 -2.02
CA ALA A 83 -24.17 1.17 -1.72
C ALA A 83 -24.87 0.78 -3.04
N PHE A 84 -25.75 -0.24 -3.01
CA PHE A 84 -26.38 -0.73 -4.24
C PHE A 84 -27.19 0.36 -4.97
N ASP A 85 -28.04 1.07 -4.25
CA ASP A 85 -28.84 2.18 -4.78
C ASP A 85 -27.98 3.38 -5.20
N ALA A 86 -26.92 3.69 -4.45
CA ALA A 86 -25.95 4.72 -4.79
C ALA A 86 -25.22 4.41 -6.11
N ARG A 87 -24.86 3.13 -6.36
CA ARG A 87 -24.27 2.70 -7.62
C ARG A 87 -25.23 2.90 -8.79
N LEU A 88 -26.50 2.50 -8.67
CA LEU A 88 -27.47 2.70 -9.75
C LEU A 88 -27.68 4.19 -10.06
N ARG A 89 -27.76 5.05 -9.03
CA ARG A 89 -27.83 6.50 -9.23
C ARG A 89 -26.57 7.06 -9.91
N ALA A 90 -25.39 6.61 -9.49
CA ALA A 90 -24.14 7.02 -10.10
C ALA A 90 -24.02 6.59 -11.56
N LEU A 91 -24.57 5.42 -11.93
CA LEU A 91 -24.61 4.97 -13.32
C LEU A 91 -25.55 5.80 -14.20
N ASN A 92 -26.58 6.44 -13.62
CA ASN A 92 -27.39 7.43 -14.34
C ASN A 92 -26.64 8.76 -14.57
N ASP A 93 -25.61 9.05 -13.75
CA ASP A 93 -24.71 10.21 -13.84
C ASP A 93 -23.28 9.74 -14.16
N ILE A 94 -23.17 8.94 -15.22
CA ILE A 94 -21.98 8.14 -15.53
C ILE A 94 -20.72 9.00 -15.74
N GLU A 95 -20.85 10.14 -16.41
CA GLU A 95 -19.74 11.03 -16.71
C GLU A 95 -19.11 11.59 -15.42
N THR A 96 -19.95 12.04 -14.49
CA THR A 96 -19.50 12.59 -13.21
C THR A 96 -18.80 11.52 -12.38
N VAL A 97 -19.43 10.34 -12.20
CA VAL A 97 -18.84 9.29 -11.37
C VAL A 97 -17.59 8.69 -12.01
N ALA A 98 -17.54 8.55 -13.34
CA ALA A 98 -16.35 8.08 -14.05
C ALA A 98 -15.18 9.05 -13.86
N GLY A 99 -15.43 10.37 -13.93
CA GLY A 99 -14.42 11.38 -13.64
C GLY A 99 -13.86 11.29 -12.22
N LEU A 100 -14.73 11.09 -11.22
CA LEU A 100 -14.33 10.90 -9.83
C LEU A 100 -13.51 9.61 -9.63
N ALA A 101 -13.96 8.49 -10.22
CA ALA A 101 -13.29 7.20 -10.11
C ALA A 101 -11.90 7.23 -10.77
N LEU A 102 -11.79 7.86 -11.95
CA LEU A 102 -10.53 8.06 -12.64
C LEU A 102 -9.55 8.91 -11.82
N ALA A 103 -10.02 10.02 -11.25
CA ALA A 103 -9.19 10.88 -10.41
C ALA A 103 -8.70 10.12 -9.16
N GLU A 104 -9.57 9.34 -8.53
CA GLU A 104 -9.22 8.55 -7.34
C GLU A 104 -8.25 7.40 -7.67
N ALA A 105 -8.43 6.71 -8.81
CA ALA A 105 -7.51 5.67 -9.27
C ALA A 105 -6.12 6.25 -9.59
N ARG A 106 -6.05 7.46 -10.18
CA ARG A 106 -4.79 8.17 -10.44
C ARG A 106 -4.08 8.64 -9.18
N ARG A 107 -4.78 8.85 -8.06
CA ARG A 107 -4.13 9.16 -6.77
C ARG A 107 -3.49 7.93 -6.14
N MET A 108 -3.95 6.73 -6.50
CA MET A 108 -3.47 5.48 -5.92
C MET A 108 -2.10 5.12 -6.48
N ARG A 109 -1.13 5.02 -5.57
CA ARG A 109 0.25 4.64 -5.84
C ARG A 109 0.65 3.48 -4.96
N PHE A 110 1.43 2.56 -5.52
CA PHE A 110 1.93 1.38 -4.83
C PHE A 110 3.45 1.41 -4.78
N PHE A 111 4.01 1.22 -3.60
CA PHE A 111 5.43 0.97 -3.41
C PHE A 111 5.57 -0.45 -2.86
N CYS A 112 6.45 -1.24 -3.44
CA CYS A 112 6.53 -2.67 -3.16
C CYS A 112 7.93 -3.04 -2.67
N ALA A 113 8.01 -4.00 -1.76
CA ALA A 113 9.23 -4.72 -1.41
C ALA A 113 8.97 -6.22 -1.61
N PHE A 114 9.75 -6.87 -2.45
CA PHE A 114 9.55 -8.27 -2.83
C PHE A 114 10.33 -9.20 -1.89
N CYS A 115 9.82 -10.40 -1.67
CA CYS A 115 10.47 -11.38 -0.80
C CYS A 115 11.88 -11.75 -1.30
N ASP A 116 11.99 -12.10 -2.57
CA ASP A 116 13.24 -12.60 -3.16
C ASP A 116 14.38 -11.56 -3.21
N ASP A 117 14.09 -10.31 -2.82
CA ASP A 117 15.08 -9.23 -2.74
C ASP A 117 15.64 -9.04 -1.31
N GLY A 118 15.15 -9.70 -0.27
CA GLY A 118 15.71 -9.49 1.08
C GLY A 118 15.06 -10.22 2.26
N PHE A 119 13.95 -10.95 2.05
CA PHE A 119 13.29 -11.72 3.12
C PHE A 119 12.38 -12.84 2.60
N ASP A 120 12.28 -13.96 3.31
CA ASP A 120 11.38 -15.05 2.86
C ASP A 120 9.89 -14.68 2.96
N SER A 121 9.09 -15.25 2.07
CA SER A 121 7.63 -15.16 2.08
C SER A 121 6.94 -15.63 3.36
N ASP A 122 7.63 -16.38 4.21
CA ASP A 122 7.18 -16.76 5.56
C ASP A 122 7.13 -15.55 6.51
N PHE A 123 7.91 -14.49 6.25
CA PHE A 123 7.92 -13.28 7.08
C PHE A 123 6.90 -12.22 6.65
N LEU A 124 6.09 -12.46 5.60
CA LEU A 124 5.12 -11.48 5.09
C LEU A 124 4.16 -10.96 6.17
N GLY A 125 3.63 -11.86 7.00
CA GLY A 125 2.71 -11.47 8.08
C GLY A 125 3.39 -10.61 9.15
N LEU A 126 4.63 -10.92 9.50
CA LEU A 126 5.42 -10.14 10.45
C LEU A 126 5.74 -8.74 9.91
N VAL A 127 6.24 -8.66 8.68
CA VAL A 127 6.63 -7.39 8.07
C VAL A 127 5.40 -6.50 7.87
N GLU A 128 4.28 -7.05 7.38
CA GLU A 128 3.00 -6.33 7.26
C GLU A 128 2.59 -5.73 8.61
N TYR A 129 2.64 -6.53 9.68
CA TYR A 129 2.30 -6.09 11.04
C TYR A 129 3.16 -4.95 11.54
N LEU A 130 4.49 -5.10 11.45
CA LEU A 130 5.42 -4.11 11.96
C LEU A 130 5.25 -2.76 11.23
N LEU A 131 5.07 -2.79 9.90
CA LEU A 131 4.78 -1.60 9.11
C LEU A 131 3.41 -1.00 9.46
N MET A 132 2.39 -1.82 9.72
CA MET A 132 1.08 -1.35 10.15
C MET A 132 1.14 -0.64 11.51
N GLN A 133 1.87 -1.19 12.49
CA GLN A 133 2.11 -0.52 13.78
C GLN A 133 2.78 0.83 13.57
N ARG A 134 3.85 0.85 12.77
CA ARG A 134 4.58 2.09 12.46
C ARG A 134 3.70 3.15 11.79
N LEU A 135 2.83 2.76 10.85
CA LEU A 135 1.87 3.69 10.24
C LEU A 135 0.83 4.20 11.23
N ALA A 136 0.39 3.38 12.18
CA ALA A 136 -0.54 3.79 13.22
C ALA A 136 0.11 4.78 14.21
N GLU A 137 1.36 4.53 14.58
CA GLU A 137 2.15 5.39 15.49
C GLU A 137 2.55 6.72 14.86
N SER A 138 2.83 6.75 13.56
CA SER A 138 3.34 7.96 12.91
C SER A 138 2.32 9.10 12.86
N GLY A 139 1.03 8.82 13.10
CA GLY A 139 -0.04 9.82 13.21
C GLY A 139 -0.23 10.71 11.97
N LYS A 140 0.52 10.46 10.89
CA LYS A 140 0.68 11.35 9.73
C LYS A 140 0.30 10.72 8.39
N GLY A 141 -0.24 9.51 8.36
CA GLY A 141 -0.28 8.73 7.11
C GLY A 141 -1.64 8.42 6.50
N GLY A 142 -2.74 8.40 7.26
CA GLY A 142 -4.05 7.96 6.77
C GLY A 142 -4.85 7.25 7.83
N ASN A 143 -6.19 7.28 7.72
CA ASN A 143 -7.00 6.29 8.44
C ASN A 143 -6.55 4.91 7.96
N ALA A 144 -5.94 4.11 8.83
CA ALA A 144 -5.60 2.73 8.52
C ALA A 144 -6.91 1.99 8.21
N GLU A 145 -7.14 1.68 6.93
CA GLU A 145 -8.36 0.96 6.49
C GLU A 145 -8.28 -0.56 6.77
N ASN A 146 -7.16 -1.04 7.36
CA ASN A 146 -7.04 -2.40 7.89
C ASN A 146 -6.27 -2.38 9.21
N ILE A 147 -6.83 -2.99 10.24
CA ILE A 147 -6.09 -3.42 11.43
C ILE A 147 -6.35 -4.92 11.57
N ASN A 148 -5.72 -5.72 10.72
CA ASN A 148 -5.59 -7.15 10.99
C ASN A 148 -4.41 -7.33 11.96
N ARG A 149 -4.64 -8.11 13.02
CA ARG A 149 -3.57 -8.60 13.89
C ARG A 149 -3.15 -9.96 13.36
N PRO A 150 -1.98 -10.12 12.71
CA PRO A 150 -1.48 -11.45 12.40
C PRO A 150 -1.05 -12.17 13.68
N PRO A 151 -0.92 -13.50 13.63
CA PRO A 151 -0.45 -14.28 14.76
C PRO A 151 1.05 -14.02 14.95
N VAL A 152 1.40 -13.08 15.83
CA VAL A 152 2.80 -12.80 16.23
C VAL A 152 3.41 -13.98 17.02
N ALA A 153 2.60 -14.99 17.37
CA ALA A 153 2.96 -16.10 18.24
C ALA A 153 3.99 -17.10 17.66
N GLU A 154 4.47 -16.89 16.43
CA GLU A 154 5.37 -17.83 15.74
C GLU A 154 6.85 -17.39 15.75
N PHE A 155 7.18 -16.20 16.26
CA PHE A 155 8.57 -15.71 16.29
C PHE A 155 9.11 -15.72 17.73
N ASP A 156 10.04 -16.63 18.00
CA ASP A 156 10.69 -16.85 19.30
C ASP A 156 12.06 -16.17 19.43
N HIS A 157 12.47 -15.40 18.43
CA HIS A 157 13.75 -14.71 18.35
C HIS A 157 13.58 -13.28 17.86
N GLU A 158 14.54 -12.43 18.19
CA GLU A 158 14.57 -11.03 17.75
C GLU A 158 14.63 -10.92 16.22
N VAL A 159 13.75 -10.10 15.65
CA VAL A 159 13.73 -9.78 14.22
C VAL A 159 13.84 -8.27 14.03
N ILE A 160 14.81 -7.85 13.22
CA ILE A 160 15.03 -6.46 12.83
C ILE A 160 14.74 -6.34 11.33
N VAL A 161 13.90 -5.39 10.96
CA VAL A 161 13.53 -5.12 9.56
C VAL A 161 14.01 -3.73 9.18
N GLU A 162 14.85 -3.66 8.14
CA GLU A 162 15.39 -2.41 7.61
C GLU A 162 14.76 -2.08 6.25
N SER A 163 14.66 -0.79 5.93
CA SER A 163 14.10 -0.33 4.65
C SER A 163 15.19 0.33 3.82
N GLU A 164 15.32 -0.14 2.60
CA GLU A 164 16.24 0.39 1.59
C GLU A 164 15.45 1.07 0.47
N PHE A 165 15.90 2.26 0.06
CA PHE A 165 15.17 3.13 -0.88
C PHE A 165 15.94 3.44 -2.16
N ASP A 166 17.08 2.78 -2.39
CA ASP A 166 17.97 3.06 -3.54
C ASP A 166 17.27 2.92 -4.90
N GLY A 167 16.21 2.10 -4.95
CA GLY A 167 15.36 1.90 -6.13
C GLY A 167 14.22 2.92 -6.29
N VAL A 168 14.15 3.96 -5.46
CA VAL A 168 13.03 4.93 -5.41
C VAL A 168 13.54 6.35 -5.72
N ALA A 169 12.74 7.13 -6.46
CA ALA A 169 13.05 8.53 -6.71
C ALA A 169 13.07 9.36 -5.40
N ALA A 170 13.99 10.32 -5.28
CA ALA A 170 14.21 11.09 -4.04
C ALA A 170 12.95 11.74 -3.42
N ALA A 171 12.00 12.18 -4.27
CA ALA A 171 10.74 12.75 -3.78
C ALA A 171 9.84 11.70 -3.12
N ASP A 172 9.83 10.48 -3.65
CA ASP A 172 9.07 9.36 -3.14
C ASP A 172 9.78 8.70 -1.95
N GLU A 173 11.11 8.63 -1.95
CA GLU A 173 11.89 8.24 -0.78
C GLU A 173 11.55 9.13 0.42
N LYS A 174 11.56 10.46 0.24
CA LYS A 174 11.18 11.40 1.30
C LYS A 174 9.76 11.15 1.82
N LEU A 175 8.84 10.80 0.93
CA LEU A 175 7.47 10.45 1.30
C LEU A 175 7.44 9.17 2.13
N LEU A 176 8.11 8.11 1.68
CA LEU A 176 8.16 6.82 2.37
C LEU A 176 8.80 6.96 3.75
N ARG A 177 9.96 7.60 3.86
CA ARG A 177 10.62 7.90 5.14
C ARG A 177 9.71 8.71 6.07
N GLY A 178 8.93 9.64 5.54
CA GLY A 178 7.95 10.40 6.32
C GLY A 178 6.77 9.58 6.84
N LEU A 179 6.44 8.46 6.19
CA LEU A 179 5.33 7.59 6.55
C LEU A 179 5.74 6.44 7.48
N ILE A 180 6.81 5.73 7.12
CA ILE A 180 7.27 4.52 7.84
C ILE A 180 8.53 4.78 8.68
N GLY A 181 9.06 6.00 8.71
CA GLY A 181 10.22 6.37 9.51
C GLY A 181 11.55 5.86 8.94
N GLU A 182 12.63 6.24 9.63
CA GLU A 182 14.00 5.83 9.27
C GLU A 182 14.57 4.77 10.21
N ALA A 183 14.01 4.66 11.42
CA ALA A 183 14.44 3.66 12.39
C ALA A 183 14.00 2.25 11.92
N PRO A 184 14.84 1.22 12.09
CA PRO A 184 14.46 -0.16 11.85
C PRO A 184 13.16 -0.52 12.60
N LEU A 185 12.42 -1.48 12.06
CA LEU A 185 11.32 -2.09 12.78
C LEU A 185 11.90 -3.26 13.58
N ALA A 186 11.45 -3.46 14.83
CA ALA A 186 11.95 -4.53 15.66
C ALA A 186 10.78 -5.30 16.29
N LEU A 187 10.89 -6.61 16.30
CA LEU A 187 10.17 -7.48 17.22
C LEU A 187 11.16 -7.91 18.31
N GLU A 188 10.96 -7.40 19.52
CA GLU A 188 11.73 -7.86 20.69
C GLU A 188 11.35 -9.32 20.98
N GLY A 189 12.35 -10.21 21.09
CA GLY A 189 12.09 -11.58 21.50
C GLY A 189 11.47 -11.57 22.90
N THR A 190 10.36 -12.27 23.10
CA THR A 190 9.89 -12.57 24.46
C THR A 190 10.98 -13.36 25.14
N LEU A 191 11.66 -12.75 26.12
CA LEU A 191 12.50 -13.44 27.07
C LEU A 191 11.65 -14.54 27.74
N GLY A 192 11.82 -15.77 27.28
CA GLY A 192 11.40 -16.97 28.01
C GLY A 192 12.34 -17.24 29.17
#